data_AF-A0A2T5JIG8-F1
#
_entry.id   AF-A0A2T5JIG8-F1
#
_cell.length_a   1.000
_cell.length_b   1.000
_cell.length_c   1.000
_cell.angle_alpha   90.00
_cell.angle_beta   90.00
_cell.angle_gamma   90.00
#
_symmetry.space_group_name_H-M   'P 1'
#
loop_
_entity.id
_entity.type
_entity.pdbx_description
1 polymer ?
#
loop_
_entity_poly.entity_id
_entity_poly.type
_entity_poly.pdbx_seq_one_letter_code
_entity_poly.pdbx_strand_id
1 'polypeptide(L)'
;MHITAVTTEKNLDELLRKLNINLNPAELVRIRDATLEINPHLRTEGNFKPGTVIMLPNLEQLDLNALTNQNDVNTSSNSIELIINGIKTHGRLLIDELRLNSKKIDKSAKLLRSLKKQSRSTESTEAAVLAEKFESTLEAERAANEEALNSLPREIAVLQSDLSVLLKNLD
;
A
#
# COMPACT_ATOMS: atom_id res chain seq x y z
N MET A 1 2.60 -25.00 -20.36
CA MET A 1 1.59 -24.31 -19.53
C MET A 1 0.78 -25.37 -18.81
N HIS A 2 0.56 -25.20 -17.52
CA HIS A 2 -0.18 -26.15 -16.69
C HIS A 2 -1.56 -25.58 -16.37
N ILE A 3 -2.61 -26.40 -16.33
CA ILE A 3 -3.97 -25.95 -16.00
C ILE A 3 -4.33 -26.61 -14.67
N THR A 4 -4.78 -25.80 -13.71
CA THR A 4 -5.30 -26.27 -12.43
C THR A 4 -6.71 -25.75 -12.20
N ALA A 5 -7.41 -26.30 -11.22
CA ALA A 5 -8.69 -25.78 -10.76
C ALA A 5 -8.61 -25.43 -9.27
N VAL A 6 -9.28 -24.35 -8.88
CA VAL A 6 -9.46 -24.01 -7.46
C VAL A 6 -10.32 -25.10 -6.84
N THR A 7 -9.87 -25.66 -5.72
CA THR A 7 -10.59 -26.69 -4.97
C THR A 7 -11.14 -26.10 -3.68
N THR A 8 -10.29 -25.93 -2.69
CA THR A 8 -10.65 -25.44 -1.35
C THR A 8 -9.92 -24.15 -0.97
N GLU A 9 -9.06 -23.64 -1.85
CA GLU A 9 -8.20 -22.50 -1.57
C GLU A 9 -9.00 -21.20 -1.50
N LYS A 10 -8.65 -20.33 -0.55
CA LYS A 10 -9.36 -19.06 -0.32
C LYS A 10 -8.88 -17.95 -1.24
N ASN A 11 -7.63 -18.04 -1.72
CA ASN A 11 -7.03 -17.06 -2.61
C ASN A 11 -5.92 -17.70 -3.46
N LEU A 12 -5.44 -16.92 -4.44
CA LEU A 12 -4.42 -17.35 -5.38
C LEU A 12 -3.09 -17.70 -4.69
N ASP A 13 -2.70 -16.97 -3.64
CA ASP A 13 -1.45 -17.21 -2.92
C ASP A 13 -1.45 -18.58 -2.23
N GLU A 14 -2.59 -18.98 -1.64
CA GLU A 14 -2.77 -20.29 -1.00
C GLU A 14 -2.70 -21.43 -2.04
N LEU A 15 -3.29 -21.24 -3.22
CA LEU A 15 -3.19 -22.18 -4.34
C LEU A 15 -1.74 -22.33 -4.83
N LEU A 16 -1.04 -21.22 -5.03
CA LEU A 16 0.34 -21.24 -5.52
C LEU A 16 1.29 -21.90 -4.53
N ARG A 17 1.10 -21.67 -3.22
CA ARG A 17 1.87 -22.35 -2.16
C ARG A 17 1.56 -23.83 -2.05
N LYS A 18 0.31 -24.24 -2.29
CA LYS A 18 -0.07 -25.66 -2.29
C LYS A 18 0.54 -26.42 -3.46
N LEU A 19 0.58 -25.79 -4.63
CA LEU A 19 1.11 -26.39 -5.86
C LEU A 19 2.65 -26.42 -5.88
N ASN A 20 3.30 -25.43 -5.25
CA ASN A 20 4.74 -25.33 -5.17
C ASN A 20 5.18 -25.23 -3.72
N ILE A 21 5.56 -26.38 -3.17
CA ILE A 21 6.12 -26.50 -1.83
C ILE A 21 7.49 -25.80 -1.87
N ASN A 22 7.67 -24.76 -1.05
CA ASN A 22 8.91 -23.95 -0.87
C ASN A 22 9.11 -22.71 -1.76
N LEU A 23 8.05 -22.02 -2.22
CA LEU A 23 8.22 -20.69 -2.81
C LEU A 23 8.64 -19.64 -1.77
N ASN A 24 9.73 -18.91 -2.04
CA ASN A 24 10.10 -17.70 -1.30
C ASN A 24 9.07 -16.58 -1.57
N PRO A 25 8.73 -15.71 -0.60
CA PRO A 25 7.89 -14.52 -0.81
C PRO A 25 8.08 -13.76 -2.13
N ALA A 26 9.32 -13.55 -2.59
CA ALA A 26 9.59 -12.85 -3.84
C ALA A 26 9.15 -13.64 -5.09
N GLU A 27 9.37 -14.96 -5.09
CA GLU A 27 8.95 -15.86 -6.17
C GLU A 27 7.43 -16.01 -6.22
N LEU A 28 6.80 -16.05 -5.05
CA LEU A 28 5.34 -16.09 -4.92
C LEU A 28 4.70 -14.87 -5.59
N VAL A 29 5.24 -13.67 -5.37
CA VAL A 29 4.75 -12.44 -6.03
C VAL A 29 4.90 -12.52 -7.54
N ARG A 30 6.07 -12.94 -8.05
CA ARG A 30 6.30 -13.07 -9.51
C ARG A 30 5.36 -14.07 -10.17
N ILE A 31 5.21 -15.25 -9.56
CA ILE A 31 4.34 -16.30 -10.09
C ILE A 31 2.88 -15.85 -10.03
N ARG A 32 2.48 -15.16 -8.96
CA ARG A 32 1.14 -14.58 -8.83
C ARG A 32 0.87 -13.56 -9.93
N ASP A 33 1.77 -12.62 -10.14
CA ASP A 33 1.59 -11.55 -11.13
C ASP A 33 1.56 -12.14 -12.55
N ALA A 34 2.43 -13.09 -12.87
CA ALA A 34 2.40 -13.82 -14.14
C ALA A 34 1.11 -14.65 -14.30
N THR A 35 0.60 -15.26 -13.22
CA THR A 35 -0.67 -15.98 -13.24
C THR A 35 -1.85 -15.02 -13.47
N LEU A 36 -1.81 -13.81 -12.91
CA LEU A 36 -2.82 -12.77 -13.12
C LEU A 36 -2.76 -12.13 -14.51
N GLU A 37 -1.60 -12.15 -15.18
CA GLU A 37 -1.47 -11.74 -16.58
C GLU A 37 -2.10 -12.76 -17.53
N ILE A 38 -1.89 -14.06 -17.28
CA ILE A 38 -2.49 -15.13 -18.07
C ILE A 38 -4.00 -15.25 -17.80
N ASN A 39 -4.44 -14.98 -16.57
CA ASN A 39 -5.83 -15.12 -16.13
C ASN A 39 -6.38 -13.76 -15.65
N PRO A 40 -6.61 -12.79 -16.55
CA PRO A 40 -7.05 -11.45 -16.16
C PRO A 40 -8.41 -11.44 -15.44
N HIS A 41 -9.25 -12.45 -15.68
CA HIS A 41 -10.55 -12.61 -15.03
C HIS A 41 -10.43 -12.81 -13.50
N LEU A 42 -9.29 -13.28 -12.99
CA LEU A 42 -9.07 -13.44 -11.55
C LEU A 42 -8.90 -12.10 -10.80
N ARG A 43 -8.68 -10.99 -11.53
CA ARG A 43 -8.56 -9.65 -10.93
C ARG A 43 -9.90 -9.09 -10.46
N THR A 44 -11.02 -9.66 -10.92
CA THR A 44 -12.37 -9.22 -10.53
C THR A 44 -12.80 -9.97 -9.26
N GLU A 45 -13.33 -9.22 -8.29
CA GLU A 45 -13.84 -9.80 -7.05
C GLU A 45 -14.89 -10.89 -7.31
N GLY A 46 -14.73 -12.04 -6.64
CA GLY A 46 -15.67 -13.16 -6.74
C GLY A 46 -15.41 -14.18 -7.85
N ASN A 47 -14.36 -14.00 -8.68
CA ASN A 47 -13.99 -14.95 -9.74
C ASN A 47 -13.05 -16.07 -9.26
N PHE A 48 -12.50 -15.96 -8.06
CA PHE A 48 -11.73 -17.03 -7.41
C PHE A 48 -12.66 -17.89 -6.55
N LYS A 49 -13.26 -18.94 -7.14
CA LYS A 49 -14.21 -19.85 -6.48
C LYS A 49 -13.83 -21.31 -6.75
N PRO A 50 -14.25 -22.25 -5.89
CA PRO A 50 -14.13 -23.68 -6.19
C PRO A 50 -14.66 -24.02 -7.58
N GLY A 51 -13.87 -24.73 -8.38
CA GLY A 51 -14.16 -25.06 -9.77
C GLY A 51 -13.65 -24.05 -10.80
N THR A 52 -13.15 -22.88 -10.40
CA THR A 52 -12.51 -21.93 -11.32
C THR A 52 -11.25 -22.56 -11.92
N VAL A 53 -11.16 -22.59 -13.24
CA VAL A 53 -10.00 -23.09 -13.99
C VAL A 53 -8.96 -21.97 -14.14
N ILE A 54 -7.72 -22.26 -13.77
CA ILE A 54 -6.60 -21.31 -13.76
C ILE A 54 -5.46 -21.89 -14.59
N MET A 55 -4.98 -21.09 -15.54
CA MET A 55 -3.78 -21.40 -16.32
C MET A 55 -2.54 -20.90 -15.60
N LEU A 56 -1.64 -21.81 -15.23
CA LEU A 56 -0.40 -21.46 -14.56
C LEU A 56 0.73 -21.24 -15.59
N PRO A 57 1.60 -20.25 -15.34
CA PRO A 57 2.75 -20.01 -16.17
C PRO A 57 3.71 -21.20 -16.10
N ASN A 58 4.52 -21.40 -17.15
CA ASN A 58 5.53 -22.44 -17.12
C ASN A 58 6.70 -22.00 -16.22
N LEU A 59 6.92 -22.72 -15.12
CA LEU A 59 7.96 -22.39 -14.14
C LEU A 59 9.37 -22.53 -14.71
N GLU A 60 9.59 -23.35 -15.74
CA GLU A 60 10.89 -23.45 -16.43
C GLU A 60 11.18 -22.25 -17.35
N GLN A 61 10.14 -21.51 -17.76
CA GLN A 61 10.25 -20.30 -18.60
C GLN A 61 10.26 -19.01 -17.78
N LEU A 62 9.68 -19.03 -16.58
CA LEU A 62 10.06 -18.07 -15.56
C LEU A 62 11.49 -18.43 -15.17
N ASP A 63 12.46 -17.62 -15.58
CA ASP A 63 13.85 -17.78 -15.19
C ASP A 63 13.99 -17.56 -13.66
N LEU A 64 13.58 -18.56 -12.87
CA LEU A 64 13.66 -18.60 -11.42
C LEU A 64 15.13 -18.65 -10.98
N ASN A 65 16.02 -19.11 -11.89
CA ASN A 65 17.46 -19.16 -11.67
C ASN A 65 18.18 -17.82 -11.85
N ALA A 66 17.52 -16.79 -12.40
CA ALA A 66 18.08 -15.45 -12.50
C ALA A 66 18.36 -14.80 -11.13
N LEU A 67 17.86 -15.39 -10.03
CA LEU A 67 18.15 -14.96 -8.65
C LEU A 67 19.11 -15.89 -7.89
N THR A 68 19.25 -17.17 -8.25
CA THR A 68 20.17 -18.08 -7.55
C THR A 68 21.63 -17.71 -7.78
N ASN A 69 21.96 -17.08 -8.90
CA ASN A 69 23.31 -16.56 -9.20
C ASN A 69 23.53 -15.08 -8.83
N GLN A 70 22.53 -14.40 -8.24
CA GLN A 70 22.71 -13.07 -7.64
C GLN A 70 22.94 -13.12 -6.13
N ASN A 71 22.93 -14.31 -5.53
CA ASN A 71 23.13 -14.51 -4.10
C ASN A 71 24.61 -14.52 -3.64
N ASP A 72 25.58 -14.32 -4.54
CA ASP A 72 27.00 -14.40 -4.21
C ASP A 72 27.79 -13.08 -4.30
N VAL A 73 27.12 -11.92 -4.34
CA VAL A 73 27.77 -10.62 -4.12
C VAL A 73 26.86 -9.71 -3.28
N ASN A 74 27.16 -9.57 -1.99
CA ASN A 74 26.57 -8.64 -1.01
C ASN A 74 25.02 -8.61 -0.91
N THR A 75 24.42 -9.69 -0.41
CA THR A 75 22.97 -9.77 -0.10
C THR A 75 22.49 -8.70 0.89
N SER A 76 23.34 -8.26 1.83
CA SER A 76 23.00 -7.22 2.80
C SER A 76 22.90 -5.84 2.14
N SER A 77 23.87 -5.47 1.29
CA SER A 77 23.90 -4.17 0.61
C SER A 77 22.71 -4.01 -0.37
N ASN A 78 22.42 -5.03 -1.17
CA ASN A 78 21.25 -5.04 -2.07
C ASN A 78 19.92 -4.94 -1.31
N SER A 79 19.80 -5.62 -0.15
CA SER A 79 18.59 -5.55 0.67
C SER A 79 18.37 -4.15 1.26
N ILE A 80 19.45 -3.49 1.70
CA ILE A 80 19.40 -2.13 2.23
C ILE A 80 19.03 -1.12 1.14
N GLU A 81 19.60 -1.24 -0.05
CA GLU A 81 19.23 -0.40 -1.19
C GLU A 81 17.74 -0.55 -1.57
N LEU A 82 17.21 -1.78 -1.55
CA LEU A 82 15.79 -2.03 -1.77
C LEU A 82 14.92 -1.37 -0.69
N ILE A 83 15.34 -1.41 0.58
CA ILE A 83 14.63 -0.76 1.69
C ILE A 83 14.67 0.77 1.52
N ILE A 84 15.83 1.36 1.18
CA ILE A 84 15.97 2.81 0.92
C ILE A 84 15.01 3.25 -0.20
N ASN A 85 14.97 2.50 -1.30
CA ASN A 85 14.07 2.78 -2.43
C ASN A 85 12.59 2.59 -2.05
N GLY A 86 12.28 1.59 -1.23
CA GLY A 86 10.96 1.34 -0.68
C GLY A 86 10.46 2.51 0.18
N ILE A 87 11.30 2.98 1.11
CA ILE A 87 11.02 4.14 1.98
C ILE A 87 10.81 5.40 1.15
N LYS A 88 11.64 5.64 0.12
CA LYS A 88 11.50 6.80 -0.77
C LYS A 88 10.15 6.80 -1.50
N THR A 89 9.74 5.63 -2.02
CA THR A 89 8.52 5.48 -2.80
C THR A 89 7.28 5.60 -1.91
N HIS A 90 7.22 4.85 -0.81
CA HIS A 90 6.08 4.87 0.11
C HIS A 90 5.98 6.18 0.87
N GLY A 91 7.12 6.76 1.27
CA GLY A 91 7.17 8.06 1.92
C GLY A 91 6.58 9.16 1.05
N ARG A 92 6.85 9.14 -0.27
CA ARG A 92 6.20 10.06 -1.21
C ARG A 92 4.69 9.86 -1.29
N LEU A 93 4.22 8.62 -1.36
CA LEU A 93 2.78 8.31 -1.39
C LEU A 93 2.07 8.82 -0.14
N LEU A 94 2.64 8.58 1.04
CA LEU A 94 2.08 9.07 2.31
C LEU A 94 2.00 10.61 2.37
N ILE A 95 3.04 11.32 1.89
CA ILE A 95 3.02 12.79 1.81
C ILE A 95 1.91 13.25 0.86
N ASP A 96 1.73 12.60 -0.28
CA ASP A 96 0.71 12.96 -1.25
C ASP A 96 -0.72 12.67 -0.72
N GLU A 97 -0.91 11.60 0.05
CA GLU A 97 -2.15 11.30 0.77
C GLU A 97 -2.47 12.35 1.85
N LEU A 98 -1.48 12.73 2.67
CA LEU A 98 -1.65 13.78 3.67
C LEU A 98 -1.99 15.15 3.04
N ARG A 99 -1.43 15.46 1.86
CA ARG A 99 -1.82 16.66 1.08
C ARG A 99 -3.25 16.56 0.56
N LEU A 100 -3.67 15.38 0.11
CA LEU A 100 -5.06 15.16 -0.32
C LEU A 100 -6.02 15.30 0.86
N ASN A 101 -5.64 14.75 2.03
CA ASN A 101 -6.42 14.84 3.25
C ASN A 101 -6.57 16.29 3.72
N SER A 102 -5.48 17.08 3.72
CA SER A 102 -5.53 18.52 3.99
C SER A 102 -6.56 19.25 3.10
N LYS A 103 -6.57 18.96 1.79
CA LYS A 103 -7.57 19.53 0.87
C LYS A 103 -9.01 19.11 1.20
N LYS A 104 -9.21 17.88 1.69
CA LYS A 104 -10.54 17.40 2.11
C LYS A 104 -11.00 18.13 3.38
N ILE A 105 -10.14 18.25 4.39
CA ILE A 105 -10.39 19.00 5.63
C ILE A 105 -10.79 20.45 5.30
N ASP A 106 -10.04 21.11 4.40
CA ASP A 106 -10.36 22.48 3.97
C ASP A 106 -11.72 22.61 3.27
N LYS A 107 -12.09 21.61 2.45
CA LYS A 107 -13.42 21.57 1.82
C LYS A 107 -14.52 21.38 2.85
N SER A 108 -14.34 20.45 3.80
CA SER A 108 -15.28 20.22 4.90
C SER A 108 -15.47 21.47 5.77
N ALA A 109 -14.39 22.18 6.09
CA ALA A 109 -14.45 23.44 6.83
C ALA A 109 -15.23 24.53 6.06
N LYS A 110 -15.03 24.64 4.74
CA LYS A 110 -15.79 25.58 3.89
C LYS A 110 -17.27 25.24 3.82
N LEU A 111 -17.62 23.96 3.72
CA LEU A 111 -19.00 23.48 3.75
C LEU A 111 -19.66 23.79 5.10
N LEU A 112 -18.98 23.48 6.21
CA LEU A 112 -19.48 23.78 7.55
C LEU A 112 -19.74 25.28 7.75
N ARG A 113 -18.82 26.14 7.31
CA ARG A 113 -19.01 27.61 7.35
C ARG A 113 -20.19 28.06 6.49
N SER A 114 -20.39 27.45 5.34
CA SER A 114 -21.51 27.77 4.45
C SER A 114 -22.84 27.36 5.06
N LEU A 115 -22.90 26.16 5.66
CA LEU A 115 -24.05 25.67 6.41
C LEU A 115 -24.37 26.58 7.60
N LYS A 116 -23.36 26.95 8.40
CA LYS A 116 -23.52 27.91 9.52
C LYS A 116 -24.05 29.28 9.08
N LYS A 117 -23.68 29.76 7.88
CA LYS A 117 -24.22 31.01 7.33
C LYS A 117 -25.68 30.88 6.92
N GLN A 118 -26.07 29.74 6.35
CA GLN A 118 -27.44 29.46 5.91
C GLN A 118 -28.38 29.15 7.09
N SER A 119 -27.88 28.52 8.16
CA SER A 119 -28.68 28.14 9.34
C SER A 119 -28.92 29.26 10.35
N ARG A 120 -28.42 30.47 10.11
CA ARG A 120 -28.66 31.65 10.98
C ARG A 120 -30.14 32.05 11.09
N SER A 121 -31.00 31.52 10.23
CA SER A 121 -32.46 31.75 10.25
C SER A 121 -33.25 30.74 11.08
N THR A 122 -32.61 29.66 11.56
CA THR A 122 -33.25 28.60 12.34
C THR A 122 -32.60 28.54 13.72
N GLU A 123 -33.32 28.95 14.77
CA GLU A 123 -32.89 28.96 16.18
C GLU A 123 -32.73 27.54 16.79
N SER A 124 -32.16 26.60 16.05
CA SER A 124 -31.91 25.24 16.54
C SER A 124 -30.61 25.19 17.35
N THR A 125 -30.74 25.08 18.66
CA THR A 125 -29.64 24.92 19.62
C THR A 125 -28.83 23.64 19.39
N GLU A 126 -29.49 22.53 19.04
CA GLU A 126 -28.83 21.24 18.75
C GLU A 126 -27.93 21.30 17.50
N ALA A 127 -28.38 21.99 16.46
CA ALA A 127 -27.59 22.19 15.24
C ALA A 127 -26.34 23.04 15.52
N ALA A 128 -26.43 24.02 16.42
CA ALA A 128 -25.28 24.82 16.83
C ALA A 128 -24.23 23.98 17.58
N VAL A 129 -24.67 23.15 18.53
CA VAL A 129 -23.78 22.24 19.31
C VAL A 129 -23.09 21.24 18.39
N LEU A 130 -23.82 20.62 17.45
CA LEU A 130 -23.22 19.71 16.48
C LEU A 130 -22.19 20.42 15.59
N ALA A 131 -22.52 21.62 15.12
CA ALA A 131 -21.63 22.37 14.24
C ALA A 131 -20.36 22.86 14.95
N GLU A 132 -20.41 23.13 16.26
CA GLU A 132 -19.24 23.41 17.10
C GLU A 132 -18.37 22.16 17.29
N LYS A 133 -18.99 21.01 17.58
CA LYS A 133 -18.27 19.73 17.72
C LYS A 133 -17.58 19.31 16.42
N PHE A 134 -18.24 19.51 15.28
CA PHE A 134 -17.65 19.28 13.96
C PHE A 134 -16.49 20.24 13.67
N GLU A 135 -16.58 21.51 14.07
CA GLU A 135 -15.50 22.49 13.89
C GLU A 135 -14.27 22.10 14.72
N SER A 136 -14.45 21.77 16.00
CA SER A 136 -13.38 21.29 16.87
C SER A 136 -12.72 20.02 16.34
N THR A 137 -13.50 19.08 15.80
CA THR A 137 -12.97 17.85 15.18
C THR A 137 -12.13 18.17 13.94
N LEU A 138 -12.61 19.07 13.07
CA LEU A 138 -11.86 19.48 11.88
C LEU A 138 -10.57 20.23 12.23
N GLU A 139 -10.56 21.04 13.29
CA GLU A 139 -9.36 21.71 13.77
C GLU A 139 -8.32 20.72 14.30
N ALA A 140 -8.75 19.72 15.08
CA ALA A 140 -7.87 18.66 15.56
C ALA A 140 -7.29 17.82 14.40
N GLU A 141 -8.13 17.43 13.43
CA GLU A 141 -7.67 16.72 12.23
C GLU A 141 -6.70 17.55 11.40
N ARG A 142 -6.94 18.86 11.29
CA ARG A 142 -6.06 19.78 10.58
C ARG A 142 -4.69 19.85 11.25
N ALA A 143 -4.66 20.03 12.57
CA ALA A 143 -3.42 20.12 13.34
C ALA A 143 -2.60 18.82 13.22
N ALA A 144 -3.24 17.66 13.38
CA ALA A 144 -2.58 16.37 13.24
C ALA A 144 -2.03 16.15 11.82
N ASN A 145 -2.79 16.55 10.79
CA ASN A 145 -2.34 16.41 9.40
C ASN A 145 -1.18 17.36 9.06
N GLU A 146 -1.20 18.58 9.61
CA GLU A 146 -0.10 19.55 9.46
C GLU A 146 1.17 19.08 10.17
N GLU A 147 1.03 18.56 11.39
CA GLU A 147 2.14 17.94 12.13
C GLU A 147 2.76 16.79 11.33
N ALA A 148 1.94 15.86 10.83
CA ALA A 148 2.39 14.73 10.03
C ALA A 148 3.06 15.18 8.71
N LEU A 149 2.56 16.23 8.05
CA LEU A 149 3.19 16.78 6.85
C LEU A 149 4.56 17.40 7.13
N ASN A 150 4.77 17.91 8.34
CA ASN A 150 6.02 18.53 8.75
C ASN A 150 7.05 17.52 9.30
N SER A 151 6.59 16.48 10.00
CA SER A 151 7.46 15.48 10.64
C SER A 151 7.89 14.37 9.67
N LEU A 152 6.97 13.86 8.86
CA LEU A 152 7.20 12.68 8.00
C LEU A 152 8.38 12.84 7.03
N PRO A 153 8.57 13.98 6.34
CA PRO A 153 9.75 14.16 5.48
C PRO A 153 11.07 14.11 6.24
N ARG A 154 11.09 14.59 7.48
CA ARG A 154 12.29 14.57 8.34
C ARG A 154 12.58 13.15 8.81
N GLU A 155 11.56 12.43 9.25
CA GLU A 155 11.67 11.03 9.66
C GLU A 155 12.17 10.14 8.51
N ILE A 156 11.62 10.32 7.31
CA ILE A 156 12.09 9.64 6.09
C ILE A 156 13.56 9.96 5.82
N ALA A 157 13.98 11.23 5.94
CA ALA A 157 15.37 11.63 5.69
C ALA A 157 16.35 11.01 6.71
N VAL A 158 15.96 10.94 7.99
CA VAL A 158 16.75 10.29 9.04
C VAL A 158 16.89 8.80 8.75
N LEU A 159 15.79 8.11 8.48
CA LEU A 159 15.79 6.68 8.12
C LEU A 159 16.66 6.39 6.88
N GLN A 160 16.57 7.22 5.85
CA GLN A 160 17.41 7.08 4.65
C GLN A 160 18.90 7.31 4.96
N SER A 161 19.21 8.28 5.81
CA SER A 161 20.58 8.56 6.24
C SER A 161 21.15 7.38 7.04
N ASP A 162 20.40 6.86 8.02
CA ASP A 162 20.83 5.75 8.87
C ASP A 162 21.09 4.48 8.04
N LEU A 163 20.20 4.18 7.10
CA LEU A 163 20.37 3.05 6.17
C LEU A 163 21.56 3.26 5.22
N SER A 164 21.81 4.49 4.77
CA SER A 164 22.97 4.79 3.93
C SER A 164 24.29 4.66 4.69
N VAL A 165 24.32 5.00 5.98
CA VAL A 165 25.49 4.77 6.86
C VAL A 165 25.70 3.27 7.05
N LEU A 166 24.63 2.51 7.28
CA LEU A 166 24.69 1.06 7.45
C LEU A 166 25.23 0.37 6.18
N LEU A 167 24.78 0.83 5.00
CA LEU A 167 25.29 0.37 3.71
C LEU A 167 26.80 0.62 3.56
N LYS A 168 27.28 1.83 3.88
CA LYS A 168 28.70 2.19 3.82
C LYS A 168 29.59 1.41 4.78
N ASN A 169 29.04 0.88 5.86
CA ASN A 169 29.78 0.08 6.83
C ASN A 169 29.82 -1.42 6.47
N LEU A 170 29.06 -1.84 5.44
CA LEU A 170 29.02 -3.21 4.94
C LEU A 170 29.93 -3.45 3.73
N ASP A 171 30.25 -2.40 2.98
CA ASP A 171 31.24 -2.39 1.89
C ASP A 171 32.67 -2.14 2.42
#